data_AF-A0AAV5V929-F1
#
_entry.id   AF-A0AAV5V929-F1
#
_cell.length_a   1.000
_cell.length_b   1.000
_cell.length_c   1.000
_cell.angle_alpha   90.00
_cell.angle_beta   90.00
_cell.angle_gamma   90.00
#
_symmetry.space_group_name_H-M   'P 1'
#
loop_
_entity.id
_entity.type
_entity.pdbx_description
1 polymer ?
#
loop_
_entity_poly.entity_id
_entity_poly.type
_entity_poly.pdbx_seq_one_letter_code
_entity_poly.pdbx_strand_id
1 'polypeptide(L)'
;RFLTLAFLPACALACMSGYDIFFDGQCFKRINSGESFVNAKKNCAAQNSFLVMLHSEEEAKDYSKSTNDQSAWLDLACDGEKFVWGDGSEAKYTNFKDKQTCSPSLTDTRYIVDINKLWYTSTSTSTNYYCQAAIRSWICDNYDLVQLGKSSEMCFLLEKTAVSWAQAESNCQNRQAHIAPIHDQSMNDFVKRTAVNAGLEVGVHLGLQHENDSYVWSDGTAMDYDYFAPGFPDTQYGECVSMGTGFFPGKWMNMDCTSLLPYVCTKPALIFDDSVQPEGCADDMEFGPGDEIFSPTWGQATGPANCDYAIMDEDSTKKVTVTILFFESNNCCDKLTIYDGLFGDKVLKSFTGYVGKTSVVVTGTKNAIRMEWRASSGAHVRGWHAKVGAV
;
A
#
# COMPACT_ATOMS: atom_id res chain seq x y z
N ARG A 1 -25.64 -0.53 -32.49
CA ARG A 1 -25.22 -0.48 -31.08
C ARG A 1 -23.75 -0.81 -31.04
N PHE A 2 -22.87 0.18 -30.87
CA PHE A 2 -21.44 -0.06 -30.80
C PHE A 2 -21.07 -0.26 -29.32
N LEU A 3 -20.31 -1.33 -29.05
CA LEU A 3 -19.69 -1.57 -27.76
C LEU A 3 -18.43 -0.71 -27.69
N THR A 4 -18.38 0.18 -26.71
CA THR A 4 -17.18 0.97 -26.39
C THR A 4 -16.29 0.13 -25.49
N LEU A 5 -15.09 -0.22 -25.96
CA LEU A 5 -14.05 -0.83 -25.13
C LEU A 5 -13.45 0.29 -24.27
N ALA A 6 -13.83 0.36 -22.99
CA ALA A 6 -13.19 1.26 -22.03
C ALA A 6 -11.92 0.59 -21.53
N PHE A 7 -10.76 1.21 -21.76
CA PHE A 7 -9.55 0.87 -21.03
C PHE A 7 -9.75 1.29 -19.57
N LEU A 8 -9.75 0.32 -18.66
CA LEU A 8 -9.52 0.59 -17.24
C LEU A 8 -8.05 1.01 -17.09
N PRO A 9 -7.73 2.03 -16.28
CA PRO A 9 -6.35 2.34 -15.94
C PRO A 9 -5.76 1.09 -15.27
N ALA A 10 -4.71 0.55 -15.87
CA ALA A 10 -3.96 -0.54 -15.27
C ALA A 10 -3.38 0.01 -13.96
N CYS A 11 -3.89 -0.47 -12.83
CA CYS A 11 -3.20 -0.37 -11.56
C CYS A 11 -1.82 -1.00 -11.81
N ALA A 12 -0.75 -0.20 -11.80
CA ALA A 12 0.59 -0.70 -12.08
C ALA A 12 1.03 -1.57 -10.90
N LEU A 13 0.69 -2.85 -10.97
CA LEU A 13 1.22 -3.90 -10.11
C LEU A 13 2.74 -3.94 -10.34
N ALA A 14 3.50 -3.33 -9.44
CA ALA A 14 4.95 -3.23 -9.55
C ALA A 14 5.63 -3.90 -8.36
N CYS A 15 6.70 -4.63 -8.64
CA CYS A 15 7.49 -5.28 -7.63
C CYS A 15 8.52 -4.34 -6.99
N MET A 16 8.94 -4.68 -5.77
CA MET A 16 10.03 -3.98 -5.08
C MET A 16 11.29 -3.97 -5.97
N SER A 17 12.11 -2.92 -5.85
CA SER A 17 13.37 -2.83 -6.59
C SER A 17 14.22 -4.12 -6.46
N GLY A 18 14.51 -4.76 -7.59
CA GLY A 18 15.25 -6.02 -7.65
C GLY A 18 14.41 -7.30 -7.58
N TYR A 19 13.08 -7.19 -7.59
CA TYR A 19 12.14 -8.30 -7.80
C TYR A 19 11.53 -8.18 -9.20
N ASP A 20 11.39 -9.31 -9.90
CA ASP A 20 10.74 -9.39 -11.20
C ASP A 20 9.24 -9.68 -11.02
N ILE A 21 8.40 -9.11 -11.89
CA ILE A 21 6.96 -9.36 -11.91
C ILE A 21 6.70 -10.75 -12.50
N PHE A 22 6.12 -11.65 -11.71
CA PHE A 22 5.69 -12.95 -12.22
C PHE A 22 4.34 -13.35 -11.60
N PHE A 23 3.29 -13.13 -12.41
CA PHE A 23 1.93 -13.72 -12.41
C PHE A 23 1.14 -13.88 -11.10
N ASP A 24 -0.17 -13.59 -11.18
CA ASP A 24 -1.13 -13.50 -10.08
C ASP A 24 -0.76 -12.56 -8.92
N GLY A 25 -0.18 -11.41 -9.23
CA GLY A 25 -0.02 -10.40 -8.20
C GLY A 25 1.16 -10.64 -7.25
N GLN A 26 2.16 -11.45 -7.64
CA GLN A 26 3.32 -11.74 -6.80
C GLN A 26 4.67 -11.38 -7.43
N CYS A 27 5.65 -11.13 -6.56
CA CYS A 27 6.98 -10.64 -6.89
C CYS A 27 8.04 -11.65 -6.50
N PHE A 28 8.96 -11.94 -7.41
CA PHE A 28 10.01 -12.93 -7.15
C PHE A 28 11.40 -12.33 -7.33
N LYS A 29 12.30 -12.67 -6.42
CA LYS A 29 13.73 -12.35 -6.52
C LYS A 29 14.55 -13.61 -6.43
N ARG A 30 15.31 -13.86 -7.50
CA ARG A 30 16.19 -15.02 -7.62
C ARG A 30 17.50 -14.81 -6.86
N ILE A 31 17.94 -15.80 -6.08
CA ILE A 31 19.24 -15.79 -5.43
C ILE A 31 19.97 -17.12 -5.68
N ASN A 32 20.99 -17.08 -6.54
CA ASN A 32 21.82 -18.23 -6.91
C ASN A 32 23.12 -18.28 -6.10
N SER A 33 23.03 -18.38 -4.78
CA SER A 33 24.22 -18.44 -3.92
C SER A 33 24.43 -19.79 -3.26
N GLY A 34 23.51 -20.75 -3.38
CA GLY A 34 23.57 -22.04 -2.70
C GLY A 34 23.63 -21.86 -1.18
N GLU A 35 22.47 -21.67 -0.55
CA GLU A 35 22.37 -21.26 0.85
C GLU A 35 21.65 -22.31 1.71
N SER A 36 21.95 -22.35 3.01
CA SER A 36 21.20 -23.20 3.94
C SER A 36 19.76 -22.72 4.08
N PHE A 37 18.81 -23.62 4.35
CA PHE A 37 17.40 -23.24 4.53
C PHE A 37 17.20 -22.11 5.55
N VAL A 38 17.89 -22.19 6.70
CA VAL A 38 17.78 -21.21 7.79
C VAL A 38 18.25 -19.82 7.33
N ASN A 39 19.40 -19.76 6.65
CA ASN A 39 19.91 -18.49 6.14
C ASN A 39 19.08 -17.97 4.96
N ALA A 40 18.63 -18.84 4.06
CA ALA A 40 17.77 -18.49 2.94
C ALA A 40 16.47 -17.84 3.44
N LYS A 41 15.81 -18.48 4.42
CA LYS A 41 14.62 -17.96 5.09
C LYS A 41 14.88 -16.62 5.77
N LYS A 42 16.00 -16.50 6.51
CA LYS A 42 16.42 -15.23 7.13
C LYS A 42 16.67 -14.12 6.11
N ASN A 43 17.27 -14.44 4.97
CA ASN A 43 17.58 -13.47 3.91
C ASN A 43 16.33 -12.97 3.19
N CYS A 44 15.30 -13.82 3.00
CA CYS A 44 14.00 -13.38 2.49
C CYS A 44 13.25 -12.57 3.55
N ALA A 45 13.22 -13.03 4.81
CA ALA A 45 12.58 -12.29 5.90
C ALA A 45 13.16 -10.88 6.10
N ALA A 46 14.48 -10.70 5.92
CA ALA A 46 15.13 -9.39 5.96
C ALA A 46 14.66 -8.41 4.87
N GLN A 47 13.96 -8.91 3.84
CA GLN A 47 13.35 -8.13 2.75
C GLN A 47 11.82 -8.14 2.83
N ASN A 48 11.25 -8.52 3.98
CA ASN A 48 9.82 -8.67 4.19
C ASN A 48 9.16 -9.59 3.15
N SER A 49 9.81 -10.73 2.91
CA SER A 49 9.42 -11.71 1.89
C SER A 49 9.60 -13.12 2.44
N PHE A 50 8.95 -14.09 1.81
CA PHE A 50 9.02 -15.50 2.17
C PHE A 50 9.90 -16.26 1.19
N LEU A 51 10.29 -17.49 1.55
CA LEU A 51 10.71 -18.43 0.51
C LEU A 51 9.49 -18.78 -0.35
N VAL A 52 9.70 -19.49 -1.46
CA VAL A 52 8.62 -19.73 -2.41
C VAL A 52 7.51 -20.60 -1.80
N MET A 53 6.27 -20.16 -1.97
CA MET A 53 5.02 -20.81 -1.61
C MET A 53 4.22 -20.98 -2.90
N LEU A 54 3.79 -22.20 -3.19
CA LEU A 54 3.07 -22.56 -4.42
C LEU A 54 1.70 -23.10 -4.05
N HIS A 55 0.66 -22.31 -4.26
CA HIS A 55 -0.71 -22.63 -3.84
C HIS A 55 -1.52 -23.31 -4.94
N SER A 56 -0.99 -23.40 -6.16
CA SER A 56 -1.67 -24.02 -7.29
C SER A 56 -0.72 -24.63 -8.33
N GLU A 57 -1.27 -25.48 -9.20
CA GLU A 57 -0.54 -26.03 -10.36
C GLU A 57 -0.14 -24.92 -11.36
N GLU A 58 -0.95 -23.87 -11.47
CA GLU A 58 -0.67 -22.72 -12.33
C GLU A 58 0.54 -21.94 -11.83
N GLU A 59 0.60 -21.64 -10.53
CA GLU A 59 1.77 -21.02 -9.88
C GLU A 59 3.02 -21.88 -10.03
N ALA A 60 2.94 -23.19 -9.81
CA ALA A 60 4.08 -24.09 -9.98
C ALA A 60 4.58 -24.12 -11.43
N LYS A 61 3.67 -24.04 -12.41
CA LYS A 61 4.01 -23.97 -13.84
C LYS A 61 4.65 -22.63 -14.20
N ASP A 62 4.20 -21.53 -13.63
CA ASP A 62 4.77 -20.22 -13.91
C ASP A 62 6.12 -20.01 -13.21
N TYR A 63 6.25 -20.47 -11.96
CA TYR A 63 7.54 -20.57 -11.27
C TYR A 63 8.58 -21.32 -12.12
N SER A 64 8.23 -22.47 -12.69
CA SER A 64 9.19 -23.25 -13.51
C SER A 64 9.68 -22.53 -14.77
N LYS A 65 8.93 -21.57 -15.30
CA LYS A 65 9.34 -20.78 -16.49
C LYS A 65 10.39 -19.73 -16.15
N SER A 66 10.44 -19.25 -14.91
CA SER A 66 11.38 -18.22 -14.44
C SER A 66 12.64 -18.82 -13.83
N THR A 67 12.64 -20.11 -13.53
CA THR A 67 13.81 -20.85 -13.04
C THR A 67 14.58 -21.50 -14.20
N ASN A 68 15.88 -21.20 -14.34
CA ASN A 68 16.77 -21.86 -15.32
C ASN A 68 17.08 -23.32 -14.92
N ASP A 69 16.06 -24.16 -14.71
CA ASP A 69 16.20 -25.58 -14.42
C ASP A 69 17.08 -25.90 -13.20
N GLN A 70 16.84 -25.24 -12.06
CA GLN A 70 17.52 -25.56 -10.79
C GLN A 70 16.53 -25.74 -9.64
N SER A 71 16.84 -26.64 -8.71
CA SER A 71 16.03 -26.86 -7.51
C SER A 71 16.17 -25.70 -6.53
N ALA A 72 15.12 -25.46 -5.76
CA ALA A 72 15.12 -24.40 -4.76
C ALA A 72 14.33 -24.76 -3.50
N TRP A 73 14.63 -24.07 -2.40
CA TRP A 73 13.86 -24.16 -1.16
C TRP A 73 12.42 -23.70 -1.34
N LEU A 74 11.49 -24.48 -0.77
CA LEU A 74 10.11 -24.09 -0.53
C LEU A 74 9.96 -23.59 0.91
N ASP A 75 9.12 -22.58 1.17
CA ASP A 75 8.76 -22.18 2.55
C ASP A 75 7.74 -23.13 3.18
N LEU A 76 7.94 -24.44 3.00
CA LEU A 76 7.03 -25.47 3.47
C LEU A 76 7.59 -26.11 4.74
N ALA A 77 6.72 -26.34 5.71
CA ALA A 77 6.98 -27.13 6.90
C ALA A 77 5.87 -28.16 7.13
N CYS A 78 6.15 -29.16 7.96
CA CYS A 78 5.17 -30.12 8.44
C CYS A 78 5.01 -29.88 9.95
N ASP A 79 3.79 -29.64 10.43
CA ASP A 79 3.52 -29.39 11.86
C ASP A 79 3.32 -30.69 12.66
N GLY A 80 3.35 -31.83 11.98
CA GLY A 80 3.11 -33.16 12.52
C GLY A 80 1.79 -33.77 12.06
N GLU A 81 0.86 -32.96 11.56
CA GLU A 81 -0.43 -33.41 11.02
C GLU A 81 -0.61 -32.97 9.56
N LYS A 82 -0.25 -31.73 9.24
CA LYS A 82 -0.44 -31.12 7.92
C LYS A 82 0.77 -30.29 7.49
N PHE A 83 0.82 -30.04 6.19
CA PHE A 83 1.82 -29.14 5.63
C PHE A 83 1.36 -27.68 5.78
N VAL A 84 2.27 -26.82 6.21
CA VAL A 84 2.04 -25.40 6.47
C VAL A 84 3.10 -24.56 5.77
N TRP A 85 2.69 -23.43 5.22
CA TRP A 85 3.56 -22.48 4.54
C TRP A 85 4.22 -21.52 5.55
N GLY A 86 5.21 -20.76 5.07
CA GLY A 86 5.98 -19.82 5.88
C GLY A 86 5.16 -18.68 6.47
N ASP A 87 4.02 -18.36 5.84
CA ASP A 87 3.01 -17.39 6.30
C ASP A 87 2.01 -17.99 7.32
N GLY A 88 2.13 -19.29 7.63
CA GLY A 88 1.25 -20.01 8.55
C GLY A 88 0.00 -20.61 7.89
N SER A 89 -0.24 -20.36 6.61
CA SER A 89 -1.38 -20.93 5.88
C SER A 89 -1.19 -22.43 5.64
N GLU A 90 -2.28 -23.17 5.52
CA GLU A 90 -2.24 -24.60 5.19
C GLU A 90 -1.92 -24.82 3.70
N ALA A 91 -0.98 -25.73 3.42
CA ALA A 91 -0.63 -26.12 2.06
C ALA A 91 -1.66 -27.09 1.47
N LYS A 92 -2.77 -26.53 1.01
CA LYS A 92 -3.88 -27.27 0.36
C LYS A 92 -3.48 -27.89 -0.98
N TYR A 93 -2.55 -27.25 -1.69
CA TYR A 93 -1.91 -27.80 -2.88
C TYR A 93 -0.54 -28.35 -2.51
N THR A 94 -0.27 -29.60 -2.90
CA THR A 94 1.07 -30.19 -2.83
C THR A 94 1.36 -30.98 -4.09
N ASN A 95 2.62 -31.01 -4.52
CA ASN A 95 3.03 -31.74 -5.71
C ASN A 95 4.22 -32.68 -5.44
N PHE A 96 4.16 -33.41 -4.32
CA PHE A 96 5.19 -34.37 -3.95
C PHE A 96 5.25 -35.54 -4.95
N LYS A 97 6.45 -35.86 -5.45
CA LYS A 97 6.64 -36.99 -6.37
C LYS A 97 6.06 -38.30 -5.83
N ASP A 98 6.32 -38.57 -4.55
CA ASP A 98 5.93 -39.82 -3.89
C ASP A 98 4.62 -39.69 -3.10
N LYS A 99 3.80 -38.66 -3.38
CA LYS A 99 2.54 -38.38 -2.67
C LYS A 99 2.69 -38.36 -1.14
N GLN A 100 3.79 -37.76 -0.68
CA GLN A 100 4.14 -37.68 0.73
C GLN A 100 3.03 -36.98 1.53
N THR A 101 2.74 -37.51 2.71
CA THR A 101 1.83 -36.90 3.70
C THR A 101 2.64 -36.40 4.90
N CYS A 102 2.19 -35.33 5.55
CA CYS A 102 2.79 -34.85 6.78
C CYS A 102 2.55 -35.86 7.92
N SER A 103 3.54 -36.00 8.81
CA SER A 103 3.48 -36.84 10.00
C SER A 103 4.51 -36.35 11.02
N PRO A 104 4.43 -36.75 12.30
CA PRO A 104 5.31 -36.24 13.35
C PRO A 104 6.80 -36.51 13.13
N SER A 105 7.17 -37.48 12.29
CA SER A 105 8.56 -37.76 11.94
C SER A 105 9.17 -36.76 10.95
N LEU A 106 8.36 -35.87 10.39
CA LEU A 106 8.75 -34.94 9.33
C LEU A 106 8.84 -33.48 9.77
N THR A 107 8.63 -33.18 11.06
CA THR A 107 8.64 -31.80 11.59
C THR A 107 9.96 -31.06 11.37
N ASP A 108 11.08 -31.78 11.39
CA ASP A 108 12.42 -31.24 11.12
C ASP A 108 12.84 -31.35 9.65
N THR A 109 11.95 -31.78 8.76
CA THR A 109 12.26 -31.95 7.34
C THR A 109 12.19 -30.61 6.59
N ARG A 110 12.99 -30.48 5.53
CA ARG A 110 12.97 -29.33 4.61
C ARG A 110 12.61 -29.82 3.22
N TYR A 111 11.98 -28.96 2.43
CA TYR A 111 11.42 -29.33 1.15
C TYR A 111 11.97 -28.47 0.03
N ILE A 112 12.14 -29.09 -1.14
CA ILE A 112 12.59 -28.43 -2.35
C ILE A 112 11.64 -28.73 -3.51
N VAL A 113 11.55 -27.79 -4.44
CA VAL A 113 10.92 -27.99 -5.75
C VAL A 113 12.01 -28.24 -6.78
N ASP A 114 11.83 -29.23 -7.66
CA ASP A 114 12.74 -29.53 -8.76
C ASP A 114 12.31 -28.87 -10.09
N ILE A 115 13.12 -29.12 -11.12
CA ILE A 115 12.93 -28.62 -12.49
C ILE A 115 11.63 -29.12 -13.15
N ASN A 116 11.10 -30.25 -12.68
CA ASN A 116 9.86 -30.85 -13.17
C ASN A 116 8.65 -30.44 -12.32
N LYS A 117 8.81 -29.46 -11.42
CA LYS A 117 7.78 -28.94 -10.50
C LYS A 117 7.39 -29.92 -9.40
N LEU A 118 8.14 -31.01 -9.26
CA LEU A 118 7.87 -32.03 -8.24
C LEU A 118 8.59 -31.64 -6.95
N TRP A 119 7.95 -31.94 -5.83
CA TRP A 119 8.47 -31.62 -4.51
C TRP A 119 9.08 -32.85 -3.86
N TYR A 120 10.14 -32.61 -3.08
CA TYR A 120 10.93 -33.65 -2.43
C TYR A 120 11.34 -33.22 -1.03
N THR A 121 11.56 -34.21 -0.15
CA THR A 121 12.39 -33.98 1.03
C THR A 121 13.81 -33.65 0.60
N SER A 122 14.37 -32.59 1.17
CA SER A 122 15.72 -32.19 0.87
C SER A 122 16.71 -33.08 1.61
N THR A 123 17.67 -33.61 0.86
CA THR A 123 18.85 -34.29 1.40
C THR A 123 20.09 -33.37 1.43
N SER A 124 19.96 -32.15 0.89
CA SER A 124 21.06 -31.19 0.74
C SER A 124 21.08 -30.18 1.89
N THR A 125 22.26 -29.79 2.34
CA THR A 125 22.44 -28.76 3.37
C THR A 125 22.34 -27.33 2.82
N SER A 126 22.49 -27.17 1.51
CA SER A 126 22.39 -25.89 0.80
C SER A 126 21.81 -26.07 -0.60
N THR A 127 20.96 -25.15 -1.04
CA THR A 127 20.50 -25.07 -2.43
C THR A 127 20.14 -23.62 -2.80
N ASN A 128 19.74 -23.38 -4.04
CA ASN A 128 19.25 -22.07 -4.47
C ASN A 128 17.94 -21.72 -3.77
N TYR A 129 17.59 -20.44 -3.80
CA TYR A 129 16.33 -19.99 -3.27
C TYR A 129 15.82 -18.76 -4.01
N TYR A 130 14.53 -18.56 -3.87
CA TYR A 130 13.80 -17.43 -4.42
C TYR A 130 13.04 -16.81 -3.26
N CYS A 131 13.06 -15.49 -3.20
CA CYS A 131 12.22 -14.75 -2.28
C CYS A 131 10.94 -14.34 -3.00
N GLN A 132 9.80 -14.59 -2.39
CA GLN A 132 8.45 -14.29 -2.85
C GLN A 132 7.85 -13.21 -1.96
N ALA A 133 7.43 -12.12 -2.58
CA ALA A 133 6.76 -11.00 -1.91
C ALA A 133 5.40 -10.77 -2.58
N ALA A 134 4.40 -10.39 -1.79
CA ALA A 134 3.13 -9.91 -2.34
C ALA A 134 3.37 -8.64 -3.16
N ILE A 135 2.61 -8.44 -4.24
CA ILE A 135 2.60 -7.13 -4.90
C ILE A 135 2.02 -6.13 -3.92
N ARG A 136 2.83 -5.12 -3.59
CA ARG A 136 2.34 -3.95 -2.85
C ARG A 136 1.29 -3.27 -3.72
N SER A 137 0.05 -3.21 -3.26
CA SER A 137 -0.96 -2.36 -3.89
C SER A 137 -0.70 -0.92 -3.47
N TRP A 138 -0.08 -0.13 -4.35
CA TRP A 138 0.16 1.28 -4.08
C TRP A 138 -1.15 2.03 -4.29
N ILE A 139 -1.70 2.64 -3.23
CA ILE A 139 -3.01 3.28 -3.34
C ILE A 139 -2.85 4.73 -3.82
N CYS A 140 -3.09 4.98 -5.11
CA CYS A 140 -3.21 6.32 -5.66
C CYS A 140 -4.66 6.81 -5.88
N ASP A 141 -5.69 6.06 -5.49
CA ASP A 141 -7.10 6.42 -5.74
C ASP A 141 -7.34 6.69 -7.25
N ASN A 142 -7.71 7.92 -7.61
CA ASN A 142 -7.86 8.43 -8.98
C ASN A 142 -6.62 9.21 -9.49
N TYR A 143 -5.53 9.22 -8.73
CA TYR A 143 -4.24 9.79 -9.12
C TYR A 143 -3.45 8.76 -9.94
N ASP A 144 -2.69 9.23 -10.92
CA ASP A 144 -1.72 8.42 -11.65
C ASP A 144 -0.49 8.18 -10.77
N LEU A 145 0.00 6.94 -10.73
CA LEU A 145 1.22 6.61 -10.02
C LEU A 145 2.46 7.07 -10.81
N VAL A 146 3.35 7.81 -10.15
CA VAL A 146 4.63 8.25 -10.72
C VAL A 146 5.78 7.52 -10.03
N GLN A 147 6.50 6.70 -10.80
CA GLN A 147 7.73 6.07 -10.35
C GLN A 147 8.90 7.01 -10.65
N LEU A 148 9.34 7.75 -9.63
CA LEU A 148 10.56 8.55 -9.69
C LEU A 148 11.73 7.67 -9.21
N GLY A 149 12.82 7.61 -9.98
CA GLY A 149 13.99 6.79 -9.63
C GLY A 149 14.54 7.14 -8.24
N LYS A 150 15.04 6.13 -7.53
CA LYS A 150 15.36 6.12 -6.08
C LYS A 150 14.14 6.32 -5.17
N SER A 151 13.39 5.23 -5.00
CA SER A 151 12.57 4.87 -3.82
C SER A 151 11.42 5.78 -3.36
N SER A 152 11.15 6.95 -3.95
CA SER A 152 9.97 7.76 -3.59
C SER A 152 8.87 7.62 -4.63
N GLU A 153 7.84 6.90 -4.24
CA GLU A 153 6.64 6.62 -5.02
C GLU A 153 5.63 7.73 -4.75
N MET A 154 5.23 8.48 -5.79
CA MET A 154 4.33 9.63 -5.63
C MET A 154 3.07 9.44 -6.47
N CYS A 155 1.91 9.70 -5.87
CA CYS A 155 0.64 9.78 -6.58
C CYS A 155 0.46 11.20 -7.13
N PHE A 156 0.02 11.30 -8.39
CA PHE A 156 -0.10 12.55 -9.15
C PHE A 156 -1.50 12.74 -9.76
N LEU A 157 -2.05 13.95 -9.69
CA LEU A 157 -3.30 14.29 -10.38
C LEU A 157 -3.16 15.63 -11.08
N LEU A 158 -3.31 15.64 -12.40
CA LEU A 158 -3.36 16.87 -13.19
C LEU A 158 -4.79 17.44 -13.18
N GLU A 159 -4.93 18.66 -12.71
CA GLU A 159 -6.18 19.41 -12.73
C GLU A 159 -6.12 20.50 -13.80
N LYS A 160 -6.93 20.33 -14.85
CA LYS A 160 -6.93 21.24 -16.02
C LYS A 160 -7.68 22.54 -15.76
N THR A 161 -8.54 22.59 -14.74
CA THR A 161 -9.32 23.78 -14.41
C THR A 161 -8.42 24.84 -13.80
N ALA A 162 -8.30 25.98 -14.48
CA ALA A 162 -7.46 27.07 -14.02
C ALA A 162 -8.06 27.79 -12.80
N VAL A 163 -7.28 27.90 -11.73
CA VAL A 163 -7.67 28.55 -10.47
C VAL A 163 -6.49 29.35 -9.90
N SER A 164 -6.72 30.17 -8.88
CA SER A 164 -5.64 30.87 -8.17
C SER A 164 -4.78 29.88 -7.39
N TRP A 165 -3.55 30.28 -7.04
CA TRP A 165 -2.62 29.40 -6.31
C TRP A 165 -3.22 28.91 -4.98
N ALA A 166 -3.82 29.81 -4.20
CA ALA A 166 -4.46 29.46 -2.93
C ALA A 166 -5.64 28.49 -3.10
N GLN A 167 -6.41 28.60 -4.18
CA GLN A 167 -7.51 27.68 -4.46
C GLN A 167 -6.99 26.32 -4.95
N ALA A 168 -5.93 26.30 -5.76
CA ALA A 168 -5.26 25.07 -6.18
C ALA A 168 -4.74 24.29 -4.95
N GLU A 169 -4.06 24.96 -4.04
CA GLU A 169 -3.53 24.36 -2.81
C GLU A 169 -4.68 23.85 -1.94
N SER A 170 -5.73 24.64 -1.72
CA SER A 170 -6.91 24.19 -0.99
C SER A 170 -7.57 22.96 -1.63
N ASN A 171 -7.67 22.90 -2.96
CA ASN A 171 -8.23 21.76 -3.68
C ASN A 171 -7.36 20.50 -3.52
N CYS A 172 -6.04 20.64 -3.52
CA CYS A 172 -5.13 19.53 -3.24
C CYS A 172 -5.22 19.10 -1.77
N GLN A 173 -5.25 20.04 -0.82
CA GLN A 173 -5.37 19.75 0.62
C GLN A 173 -6.69 19.05 0.96
N ASN A 174 -7.80 19.42 0.30
CA ASN A 174 -9.08 18.71 0.39
C ASN A 174 -8.99 17.23 -0.06
N ARG A 175 -7.92 16.85 -0.76
CA ARG A 175 -7.60 15.49 -1.20
C ARG A 175 -6.37 14.91 -0.50
N GLN A 176 -5.97 15.52 0.63
CA GLN A 176 -4.78 15.15 1.41
C GLN A 176 -3.51 15.10 0.53
N ALA A 177 -3.39 16.09 -0.35
CA ALA A 177 -2.27 16.30 -1.25
C ALA A 177 -1.85 17.76 -1.15
N HIS A 178 -0.71 18.08 -1.77
CA HIS A 178 -0.25 19.45 -1.95
C HIS A 178 -0.08 19.73 -3.44
N ILE A 179 -0.03 20.99 -3.86
CA ILE A 179 0.47 21.29 -5.21
C ILE A 179 1.88 20.71 -5.33
N ALA A 180 2.21 20.13 -6.49
CA ALA A 180 3.47 19.42 -6.72
C ALA A 180 4.71 20.16 -6.18
N PRO A 181 5.40 19.60 -5.18
CA PRO A 181 6.76 19.99 -4.84
C PRO A 181 7.71 19.36 -5.85
N ILE A 182 8.80 20.03 -6.23
CA ILE A 182 9.73 19.50 -7.24
C ILE A 182 11.13 19.40 -6.63
N HIS A 183 11.53 18.17 -6.28
CA HIS A 183 12.81 17.88 -5.61
C HIS A 183 13.91 17.35 -6.54
N ASP A 184 13.55 17.01 -7.78
CA ASP A 184 14.51 16.54 -8.76
C ASP A 184 14.07 16.77 -10.21
N GLN A 185 15.00 16.56 -11.13
CA GLN A 185 14.80 16.65 -12.57
C GLN A 185 13.73 15.67 -13.07
N SER A 186 13.62 14.47 -12.48
CA SER A 186 12.66 13.44 -12.91
C SER A 186 11.22 13.89 -12.68
N MET A 187 10.95 14.47 -11.51
CA MET A 187 9.65 15.03 -11.15
C MET A 187 9.33 16.27 -11.99
N ASN A 188 10.32 17.14 -12.20
CA ASN A 188 10.19 18.31 -13.07
C ASN A 188 9.78 17.91 -14.49
N ASP A 189 10.47 16.94 -15.09
CA ASP A 189 10.20 16.46 -16.44
C ASP A 189 8.86 15.71 -16.53
N PHE A 190 8.46 15.02 -15.46
CA PHE A 190 7.15 14.40 -15.38
C PHE A 190 6.02 15.44 -15.43
N VAL A 191 6.03 16.43 -14.54
CA VAL A 191 5.02 17.50 -14.48
C VAL A 191 4.95 18.25 -15.81
N LYS A 192 6.11 18.64 -16.36
CA LYS A 192 6.22 19.28 -17.68
C LYS A 192 5.55 18.44 -18.76
N ARG A 193 5.97 17.18 -18.92
CA ARG A 193 5.49 16.31 -20.00
C ARG A 193 3.99 16.08 -19.89
N THR A 194 3.48 15.87 -18.68
CA THR A 194 2.06 15.64 -18.44
C THR A 194 1.22 16.87 -18.78
N ALA A 195 1.66 18.07 -18.37
CA ALA A 195 0.99 19.32 -18.71
C ALA A 195 1.01 19.61 -20.22
N VAL A 196 2.16 19.42 -20.88
CA VAL A 196 2.30 19.59 -22.34
C VAL A 196 1.43 18.60 -23.11
N ASN A 197 1.44 17.32 -22.75
CA ASN A 197 0.61 16.29 -23.40
C ASN A 197 -0.89 16.55 -23.20
N ALA A 198 -1.26 17.22 -22.11
CA ALA A 198 -2.64 17.64 -21.86
C ALA A 198 -3.05 18.91 -22.64
N GLY A 199 -2.14 19.51 -23.43
CA GLY A 199 -2.38 20.70 -24.23
C GLY A 199 -2.42 22.00 -23.41
N LEU A 200 -1.82 22.01 -22.22
CA LEU A 200 -1.79 23.20 -21.37
C LEU A 200 -0.63 24.10 -21.78
N GLU A 201 -0.92 25.16 -22.55
CA GLU A 201 0.11 26.08 -23.07
C GLU A 201 0.46 27.23 -22.11
N VAL A 202 -0.41 27.51 -21.15
CA VAL A 202 -0.31 28.64 -20.20
C VAL A 202 0.56 28.36 -18.98
N GLY A 203 1.07 27.14 -18.83
CA GLY A 203 1.80 26.68 -17.65
C GLY A 203 0.91 26.03 -16.58
N VAL A 204 1.53 25.65 -15.46
CA VAL A 204 0.86 25.08 -14.28
C VAL A 204 1.40 25.69 -12.99
N HIS A 205 0.57 25.82 -11.95
CA HIS A 205 1.01 26.20 -10.61
C HIS A 205 1.95 25.13 -10.03
N LEU A 206 2.99 25.57 -9.33
CA LEU A 206 3.85 24.74 -8.48
C LEU A 206 3.59 25.08 -7.00
N GLY A 207 3.87 24.14 -6.09
CA GLY A 207 3.68 24.36 -4.66
C GLY A 207 4.67 25.34 -4.03
N LEU A 208 5.56 25.95 -4.82
CA LEU A 208 6.59 26.87 -4.34
C LEU A 208 6.02 28.28 -4.20
N GLN A 209 6.18 28.88 -3.04
CA GLN A 209 5.81 30.26 -2.74
C GLN A 209 6.93 30.95 -1.96
N HIS A 210 7.13 32.25 -2.19
CA HIS A 210 8.04 33.04 -1.39
C HIS A 210 7.35 33.57 -0.12
N GLU A 211 7.89 33.18 1.03
CA GLU A 211 7.43 33.55 2.37
C GLU A 211 8.64 33.89 3.27
N ASN A 212 8.55 34.98 4.04
CA ASN A 212 9.56 35.37 5.03
C ASN A 212 11.01 35.35 4.48
N ASP A 213 11.23 36.00 3.33
CA ASP A 213 12.53 36.13 2.63
C ASP A 213 13.10 34.81 2.07
N SER A 214 12.27 33.77 1.88
CA SER A 214 12.69 32.49 1.29
C SER A 214 11.59 31.81 0.48
N TYR A 215 11.97 31.00 -0.51
CA TYR A 215 11.03 30.13 -1.22
C TYR A 215 10.82 28.82 -0.45
N VAL A 216 9.55 28.48 -0.20
CA VAL A 216 9.12 27.31 0.56
C VAL A 216 8.09 26.50 -0.21
N TRP A 217 8.15 25.17 -0.11
CA TRP A 217 7.14 24.28 -0.67
C TRP A 217 5.92 24.22 0.26
N SER A 218 4.72 24.20 -0.31
CA SER A 218 3.45 24.18 0.43
C SER A 218 3.23 22.91 1.26
N ASP A 219 3.95 21.83 0.97
CA ASP A 219 3.96 20.59 1.75
C ASP A 219 4.94 20.63 2.95
N GLY A 220 5.66 21.74 3.13
CA GLY A 220 6.61 21.96 4.22
C GLY A 220 7.99 21.35 4.00
N THR A 221 8.27 20.76 2.83
CA THR A 221 9.59 20.24 2.49
C THR A 221 10.59 21.35 2.18
N ALA A 222 11.88 21.04 2.30
CA ALA A 222 12.94 22.00 1.99
C ALA A 222 13.06 22.22 0.47
N MET A 223 13.38 23.45 0.07
CA MET A 223 13.76 23.75 -1.31
C MET A 223 15.18 23.24 -1.57
N ASP A 224 15.29 22.03 -2.14
CA ASP A 224 16.54 21.33 -2.45
C ASP A 224 16.84 21.25 -3.95
N TYR A 225 15.93 21.76 -4.79
CA TYR A 225 16.05 21.80 -6.24
C TYR A 225 15.54 23.14 -6.78
N ASP A 226 16.30 23.71 -7.72
CA ASP A 226 16.03 24.99 -8.36
C ASP A 226 16.03 24.81 -9.88
N TYR A 227 14.96 25.26 -10.53
CA TYR A 227 14.86 25.25 -11.98
C TYR A 227 14.20 26.52 -12.56
N PHE A 228 14.42 27.68 -11.93
CA PHE A 228 13.97 28.97 -12.46
C PHE A 228 14.50 29.26 -13.87
N ALA A 229 13.68 29.98 -14.65
CA ALA A 229 14.08 30.51 -15.95
C ALA A 229 15.11 31.65 -15.78
N PRO A 230 15.98 31.90 -16.78
CA PRO A 230 16.88 33.04 -16.73
C PRO A 230 16.12 34.35 -16.50
N GLY A 231 16.53 35.11 -15.47
CA GLY A 231 15.89 36.36 -15.07
C GLY A 231 14.79 36.19 -14.01
N PHE A 232 14.50 34.97 -13.56
CA PHE A 232 13.58 34.69 -12.45
C PHE A 232 14.34 34.11 -11.24
N PRO A 233 13.84 34.32 -10.01
CA PRO A 233 12.69 35.15 -9.68
C PRO A 233 12.96 36.66 -9.91
N ASP A 234 11.95 37.39 -10.39
CA ASP A 234 11.99 38.83 -10.61
C ASP A 234 11.04 39.54 -9.64
N THR A 235 11.60 40.50 -8.90
CA THR A 235 10.93 41.33 -7.87
C THR A 235 9.72 42.14 -8.38
N GLN A 236 9.55 42.25 -9.69
CA GLN A 236 8.40 42.94 -10.29
C GLN A 236 7.14 42.04 -10.40
N TYR A 237 7.28 40.73 -10.17
CA TYR A 237 6.17 39.78 -10.15
C TYR A 237 5.82 39.35 -8.72
N GLY A 238 4.73 38.61 -8.56
CA GLY A 238 4.27 38.12 -7.26
C GLY A 238 5.09 36.96 -6.71
N GLU A 239 4.64 36.46 -5.57
CA GLU A 239 5.38 35.51 -4.72
C GLU A 239 5.16 34.03 -5.08
N CYS A 240 4.16 33.70 -5.91
CA CYS A 240 3.81 32.33 -6.26
C CYS A 240 4.55 31.88 -7.53
N VAL A 241 4.83 30.58 -7.65
CA VAL A 241 5.64 30.06 -8.76
C VAL A 241 4.83 29.17 -9.69
N SER A 242 5.09 29.29 -10.98
CA SER A 242 4.55 28.41 -12.02
C SER A 242 5.64 27.78 -12.86
N MET A 243 5.32 26.62 -13.44
CA MET A 243 6.12 25.99 -14.48
C MET A 243 5.59 26.42 -15.85
N GLY A 244 6.45 26.99 -16.68
CA GLY A 244 6.13 27.27 -18.08
C GLY A 244 6.04 25.98 -18.90
N THR A 245 5.07 25.89 -19.80
CA THR A 245 4.92 24.75 -20.73
C THR A 245 5.13 25.15 -22.20
N GLY A 246 4.96 26.44 -22.53
CA GLY A 246 5.17 27.00 -23.87
C GLY A 246 6.52 27.71 -24.06
N PHE A 247 6.65 28.96 -23.60
CA PHE A 247 7.83 29.81 -23.87
C PHE A 247 9.12 29.32 -23.18
N PHE A 248 9.01 28.79 -21.95
CA PHE A 248 10.11 28.15 -21.23
C PHE A 248 9.70 26.76 -20.71
N PRO A 249 9.63 25.73 -21.56
CA PRO A 249 9.06 24.43 -21.19
C PRO A 249 9.83 23.76 -20.04
N GLY A 250 9.16 23.59 -18.91
CA GLY A 250 9.68 22.98 -17.70
C GLY A 250 10.44 23.92 -16.77
N LYS A 251 10.68 25.19 -17.13
CA LYS A 251 11.35 26.18 -16.27
C LYS A 251 10.35 26.94 -15.43
N TRP A 252 10.81 27.48 -14.30
CA TRP A 252 9.94 28.14 -13.33
C TRP A 252 10.00 29.66 -13.43
N MET A 253 8.89 30.31 -13.10
CA MET A 253 8.75 31.77 -13.07
C MET A 253 7.88 32.16 -11.88
N ASN A 254 8.26 33.19 -11.12
CA ASN A 254 7.38 33.78 -10.11
C ASN A 254 6.33 34.69 -10.78
N MET A 255 5.14 34.74 -10.18
CA MET A 255 3.95 35.38 -10.74
C MET A 255 2.98 35.80 -9.64
N ASP A 256 1.99 36.63 -10.00
CA ASP A 256 0.90 37.00 -9.08
C ASP A 256 0.10 35.76 -8.66
N CYS A 257 -0.02 35.53 -7.35
CA CYS A 257 -0.74 34.40 -6.74
C CYS A 257 -2.23 34.33 -7.13
N THR A 258 -2.82 35.45 -7.56
CA THR A 258 -4.21 35.51 -8.03
C THR A 258 -4.38 35.05 -9.47
N SER A 259 -3.28 34.85 -10.21
CA SER A 259 -3.30 34.37 -11.58
C SER A 259 -3.92 32.97 -11.66
N LEU A 260 -4.76 32.78 -12.68
CA LEU A 260 -5.49 31.52 -12.86
C LEU A 260 -4.69 30.58 -13.76
N LEU A 261 -4.21 29.47 -13.19
CA LEU A 261 -3.52 28.41 -13.93
C LEU A 261 -4.04 27.03 -13.54
N PRO A 262 -3.98 26.05 -14.45
CA PRO A 262 -4.07 24.64 -14.09
C PRO A 262 -3.00 24.27 -13.06
N TYR A 263 -3.14 23.13 -12.40
CA TYR A 263 -2.23 22.74 -11.32
C TYR A 263 -2.10 21.21 -11.22
N VAL A 264 -1.09 20.78 -10.49
CA VAL A 264 -0.85 19.36 -10.22
C VAL A 264 -0.91 19.13 -8.72
N CYS A 265 -1.74 18.19 -8.28
CA CYS A 265 -1.68 17.69 -6.91
C CYS A 265 -0.77 16.47 -6.81
N THR A 266 0.02 16.38 -5.74
CA THR A 266 0.81 15.19 -5.43
C THR A 266 0.73 14.79 -3.97
N LYS A 267 0.85 13.49 -3.71
CA LYS A 267 0.97 12.92 -2.35
C LYS A 267 1.82 11.66 -2.38
N PRO A 268 2.45 11.26 -1.26
CA PRO A 268 3.15 9.98 -1.17
C PRO A 268 2.22 8.80 -1.50
N ALA A 269 2.73 7.81 -2.23
CA ALA A 269 2.03 6.53 -2.37
C ALA A 269 2.03 5.80 -1.02
N LEU A 270 0.85 5.36 -0.58
CA LEU A 270 0.74 4.54 0.62
C LEU A 270 1.17 3.11 0.30
N ILE A 271 2.12 2.58 1.08
CA ILE A 271 2.51 1.17 1.07
C ILE A 271 1.71 0.48 2.18
N PHE A 272 0.77 -0.40 1.81
CA PHE A 272 0.22 -1.35 2.77
C PHE A 272 1.11 -2.59 2.79
N ASP A 273 1.55 -2.98 3.99
CA ASP A 273 2.26 -4.24 4.22
C ASP A 273 1.24 -5.32 4.54
N ASP A 274 0.92 -6.17 3.56
CA ASP A 274 -0.05 -7.26 3.71
C ASP A 274 0.49 -8.43 4.58
N SER A 275 1.68 -8.31 5.17
CA SER A 275 2.36 -9.45 5.83
C SER A 275 1.96 -9.75 7.27
N VAL A 276 1.09 -8.97 7.91
CA VAL A 276 0.69 -9.26 9.30
C VAL A 276 -0.80 -9.03 9.50
N GLN A 277 -1.62 -10.09 9.52
CA GLN A 277 -2.69 -10.32 10.51
C GLN A 277 -3.39 -11.69 10.31
N PRO A 278 -3.93 -12.29 11.38
CA PRO A 278 -4.42 -13.68 11.42
C PRO A 278 -5.76 -13.90 10.67
N GLU A 279 -5.97 -15.13 10.17
CA GLU A 279 -7.30 -15.60 9.75
C GLU A 279 -8.24 -15.63 10.95
N GLY A 280 -9.25 -14.74 10.99
CA GLY A 280 -10.32 -14.76 11.99
C GLY A 280 -10.31 -13.57 12.97
N CYS A 281 -11.16 -13.65 14.00
CA CYS A 281 -11.18 -12.64 15.05
C CYS A 281 -9.88 -12.74 15.88
N ALA A 282 -9.36 -11.61 16.35
CA ALA A 282 -8.31 -11.64 17.35
C ALA A 282 -8.87 -12.23 18.66
N ASP A 283 -8.40 -13.42 19.06
CA ASP A 283 -8.73 -14.02 20.35
C ASP A 283 -7.84 -13.41 21.44
N ASP A 284 -8.45 -12.93 22.53
CA ASP A 284 -7.78 -12.48 23.76
C ASP A 284 -6.63 -11.45 23.58
N MET A 285 -6.78 -10.48 22.66
CA MET A 285 -5.83 -9.38 22.50
C MET A 285 -6.30 -8.07 23.17
N GLU A 286 -5.46 -7.53 24.05
CA GLU A 286 -5.55 -6.15 24.53
C GLU A 286 -4.77 -5.24 23.57
N PHE A 287 -5.36 -4.11 23.17
CA PHE A 287 -4.75 -3.14 22.26
C PHE A 287 -4.43 -1.84 22.98
N GLY A 288 -3.17 -1.38 22.87
CA GLY A 288 -2.67 -0.15 23.45
C GLY A 288 -2.62 1.03 22.47
N PRO A 289 -2.33 2.24 22.96
CA PRO A 289 -2.16 3.42 22.10
C PRO A 289 -1.01 3.22 21.10
N GLY A 290 -1.32 3.39 19.81
CA GLY A 290 -0.37 3.21 18.72
C GLY A 290 -0.58 1.92 17.91
N ASP A 291 -1.31 0.95 18.46
CA ASP A 291 -1.57 -0.32 17.80
C ASP A 291 -2.48 -0.15 16.59
N GLU A 292 -2.23 -0.98 15.57
CA GLU A 292 -3.07 -1.09 14.38
C GLU A 292 -3.93 -2.35 14.46
N ILE A 293 -5.21 -2.20 14.16
CA ILE A 293 -6.23 -3.24 14.24
C ILE A 293 -6.97 -3.35 12.92
N PHE A 294 -7.36 -4.57 12.57
CA PHE A 294 -7.87 -4.90 11.25
C PHE A 294 -9.12 -5.77 11.33
N SER A 295 -9.93 -5.72 10.28
CA SER A 295 -11.01 -6.67 10.10
C SER A 295 -10.48 -8.11 9.95
N PRO A 296 -11.29 -9.13 10.25
CA PRO A 296 -10.87 -10.55 10.40
C PRO A 296 -10.31 -11.22 9.14
N THR A 297 -10.48 -10.55 8.01
CA THR A 297 -10.12 -11.01 6.67
C THR A 297 -9.57 -9.81 5.88
N TRP A 298 -8.77 -8.97 6.54
CA TRP A 298 -8.20 -7.79 5.91
C TRP A 298 -7.30 -8.18 4.73
N GLY A 299 -7.53 -7.58 3.56
CA GLY A 299 -6.75 -7.86 2.35
C GLY A 299 -7.05 -9.19 1.65
N GLN A 300 -7.70 -10.15 2.31
CA GLN A 300 -8.06 -11.45 1.73
C GLN A 300 -9.53 -11.78 1.95
N ALA A 301 -10.21 -12.32 0.94
CA ALA A 301 -11.65 -12.42 1.00
C ALA A 301 -12.13 -13.86 1.30
N THR A 302 -12.45 -14.12 2.57
CA THR A 302 -13.00 -15.41 3.02
C THR A 302 -14.26 -15.22 3.87
N GLY A 303 -15.45 -15.37 3.26
CA GLY A 303 -16.72 -15.61 3.96
C GLY A 303 -17.20 -14.56 4.98
N PRO A 304 -18.41 -14.71 5.54
CA PRO A 304 -18.90 -13.86 6.62
C PRO A 304 -18.15 -14.16 7.93
N ALA A 305 -17.54 -13.12 8.53
CA ALA A 305 -16.91 -13.18 9.85
C ALA A 305 -17.47 -12.06 10.74
N ASN A 306 -18.06 -12.43 11.87
CA ASN A 306 -18.55 -11.48 12.87
C ASN A 306 -17.55 -11.42 14.02
N CYS A 307 -17.04 -10.23 14.32
CA CYS A 307 -16.08 -10.05 15.40
C CYS A 307 -16.46 -8.88 16.30
N ASP A 308 -16.05 -9.00 17.56
CA ASP A 308 -16.32 -8.04 18.61
C ASP A 308 -15.00 -7.70 19.30
N TYR A 309 -14.64 -6.42 19.30
CA TYR A 309 -13.36 -5.94 19.79
C TYR A 309 -13.60 -5.06 21.00
N ALA A 310 -12.92 -5.37 22.11
CA ALA A 310 -12.89 -4.55 23.30
C ALA A 310 -11.54 -3.83 23.37
N ILE A 311 -11.56 -2.50 23.38
CA ILE A 311 -10.36 -1.67 23.45
C ILE A 311 -10.45 -0.86 24.74
N MET A 312 -9.47 -1.03 25.62
CA MET A 312 -9.44 -0.38 26.93
C MET A 312 -8.05 0.17 27.21
N ASP A 313 -8.01 1.35 27.84
CA ASP A 313 -6.80 1.89 28.46
C ASP A 313 -6.83 1.57 29.97
N GLU A 314 -5.71 1.08 30.52
CA GLU A 314 -5.56 0.79 31.95
C GLU A 314 -5.75 2.06 32.82
N ASP A 315 -5.41 3.23 32.27
CA ASP A 315 -5.65 4.51 32.92
C ASP A 315 -7.13 4.92 32.77
N SER A 316 -7.88 4.74 33.85
CA SER A 316 -9.30 5.12 33.93
C SER A 316 -9.60 6.61 33.67
N THR A 317 -8.57 7.47 33.65
CA THR A 317 -8.70 8.91 33.37
C THR A 317 -8.58 9.25 31.89
N LYS A 318 -8.02 8.34 31.08
CA LYS A 318 -7.83 8.52 29.64
C LYS A 318 -9.10 8.25 28.84
N LYS A 319 -9.16 8.81 27.64
CA LYS A 319 -10.22 8.50 26.67
C LYS A 319 -9.63 7.75 25.50
N VAL A 320 -10.14 6.55 25.25
CA VAL A 320 -9.73 5.75 24.10
C VAL A 320 -10.23 6.42 22.81
N THR A 321 -9.35 6.44 21.82
CA THR A 321 -9.64 6.89 20.46
C THR A 321 -9.39 5.78 19.47
N VAL A 322 -10.29 5.61 18.51
CA VAL A 322 -10.08 4.73 17.36
C VAL A 322 -10.09 5.59 16.11
N THR A 323 -9.03 5.52 15.32
CA THR A 323 -8.89 6.23 14.05
C THR A 323 -9.09 5.24 12.93
N ILE A 324 -10.24 5.26 12.26
CA ILE A 324 -10.47 4.42 11.07
C ILE A 324 -9.62 4.99 9.94
N LEU A 325 -8.58 4.27 9.53
CA LEU A 325 -7.64 4.65 8.47
C LEU A 325 -8.15 4.26 7.08
N PHE A 326 -8.90 3.16 7.00
CA PHE A 326 -9.58 2.70 5.78
C PHE A 326 -10.80 1.87 6.14
N PHE A 327 -11.86 1.96 5.34
CA PHE A 327 -13.03 1.11 5.49
C PHE A 327 -13.70 0.85 4.13
N GLU A 328 -13.92 -0.43 3.83
CA GLU A 328 -14.67 -0.91 2.68
C GLU A 328 -15.51 -2.13 3.07
N SER A 329 -16.82 -2.01 2.94
CA SER A 329 -17.80 -3.05 3.23
C SER A 329 -18.90 -3.08 2.17
N ASN A 330 -19.68 -4.16 2.14
CA ASN A 330 -20.91 -4.18 1.36
C ASN A 330 -21.98 -3.29 2.03
N ASN A 331 -22.43 -2.28 1.28
CA ASN A 331 -23.48 -1.33 1.70
C ASN A 331 -24.77 -2.01 2.19
N CYS A 332 -25.08 -3.23 1.71
CA CYS A 332 -26.36 -3.85 1.96
C CYS A 332 -26.51 -4.45 3.36
N CYS A 333 -25.40 -4.81 3.99
CA CYS A 333 -25.40 -5.96 4.89
C CYS A 333 -24.14 -6.09 5.77
N ASP A 334 -23.05 -5.37 5.46
CA ASP A 334 -21.83 -5.41 6.24
C ASP A 334 -21.61 -4.07 6.97
N LYS A 335 -21.41 -4.12 8.28
CA LYS A 335 -21.42 -2.93 9.14
C LYS A 335 -20.38 -3.03 10.26
N LEU A 336 -19.64 -1.94 10.48
CA LEU A 336 -18.86 -1.71 11.71
C LEU A 336 -19.60 -0.71 12.59
N THR A 337 -19.84 -1.07 13.85
CA THR A 337 -20.47 -0.20 14.84
C THR A 337 -19.53 0.02 16.01
N ILE A 338 -19.28 1.28 16.36
CA ILE A 338 -18.40 1.67 17.47
C ILE A 338 -19.27 2.22 18.59
N TYR A 339 -19.08 1.69 19.80
CA TYR A 339 -19.83 2.01 21.00
C TYR A 339 -18.96 2.66 22.07
N ASP A 340 -19.59 3.48 22.91
CA ASP A 340 -18.99 4.13 24.08
C ASP A 340 -18.91 3.14 25.26
N GLY A 341 -17.71 2.86 25.75
CA GLY A 341 -17.48 1.85 26.79
C GLY A 341 -17.59 0.40 26.30
N LEU A 342 -17.40 -0.56 27.22
CA LEU A 342 -17.40 -1.99 26.91
C LEU A 342 -18.79 -2.59 26.66
N PHE A 343 -19.84 -2.04 27.27
CA PHE A 343 -21.15 -2.71 27.32
C PHE A 343 -22.04 -2.40 26.10
N GLY A 344 -21.70 -1.40 25.29
CA GLY A 344 -22.38 -1.18 24.02
C GLY A 344 -23.66 -0.33 24.09
N ASP A 345 -23.93 0.36 25.20
CA ASP A 345 -25.23 1.03 25.41
C ASP A 345 -25.42 2.30 24.56
N LYS A 346 -24.34 2.88 24.04
CA LYS A 346 -24.36 4.12 23.26
C LYS A 346 -23.48 3.99 22.02
N VAL A 347 -24.10 4.12 20.84
CA VAL A 347 -23.38 4.14 19.56
C VAL A 347 -22.67 5.50 19.39
N LEU A 348 -21.37 5.47 19.17
CA LEU A 348 -20.57 6.65 18.80
C LEU A 348 -20.59 6.85 17.27
N LYS A 349 -20.40 5.77 16.51
CA LYS A 349 -20.38 5.82 15.05
C LYS A 349 -20.74 4.47 14.43
N SER A 350 -21.25 4.50 13.20
CA SER A 350 -21.48 3.32 12.37
C SER A 350 -20.94 3.55 10.97
N PHE A 351 -20.36 2.51 10.36
CA PHE A 351 -19.77 2.52 9.03
C PHE A 351 -20.38 1.39 8.19
N THR A 352 -20.74 1.71 6.95
CA THR A 352 -21.22 0.80 5.90
C THR A 352 -20.76 1.33 4.55
N GLY A 353 -20.45 0.46 3.60
CA GLY A 353 -19.99 0.88 2.28
C GLY A 353 -18.53 1.24 2.27
N TYR A 354 -18.21 2.33 1.58
CA TYR A 354 -16.84 2.80 1.46
C TYR A 354 -16.67 4.10 2.25
N VAL A 355 -15.72 4.12 3.17
CA VAL A 355 -15.18 5.34 3.76
C VAL A 355 -13.73 5.45 3.31
N GLY A 356 -13.52 6.28 2.28
CA GLY A 356 -12.20 6.56 1.75
C GLY A 356 -11.27 7.30 2.71
N LYS A 357 -10.05 7.60 2.24
CA LYS A 357 -8.82 8.00 2.97
C LYS A 357 -8.87 9.14 4.00
N THR A 358 -9.99 9.78 4.28
CA THR A 358 -10.11 10.63 5.48
C THR A 358 -10.21 9.76 6.72
N SER A 359 -9.17 9.80 7.54
CA SER A 359 -9.16 9.06 8.80
C SER A 359 -10.28 9.56 9.70
N VAL A 360 -11.20 8.68 10.10
CA VAL A 360 -12.31 9.06 10.99
C VAL A 360 -11.90 8.75 12.42
N VAL A 361 -11.66 9.81 13.20
CA VAL A 361 -11.36 9.68 14.63
C VAL A 361 -12.68 9.56 15.40
N VAL A 362 -12.80 8.50 16.19
CA VAL A 362 -13.91 8.25 17.10
C VAL A 362 -13.35 8.20 18.53
N THR A 363 -13.82 9.09 19.39
CA THR A 363 -13.34 9.22 20.78
C THR A 363 -14.43 8.82 21.75
N GLY A 364 -14.09 7.93 22.68
CA GLY A 364 -14.96 7.50 23.77
C GLY A 364 -15.10 8.59 24.84
N THR A 365 -16.14 8.48 25.67
CA THR A 365 -16.26 9.34 26.85
C THR A 365 -15.52 8.79 28.07
N LYS A 366 -15.10 7.52 28.01
CA LYS A 366 -14.39 6.78 29.04
C LYS A 366 -13.11 6.14 28.47
N ASN A 367 -12.39 5.42 29.32
CA ASN A 367 -11.18 4.66 28.99
C ASN A 367 -11.45 3.36 28.19
N ALA A 368 -12.62 3.23 27.54
CA ALA A 368 -12.94 2.03 26.76
C ALA A 368 -13.88 2.32 25.59
N ILE A 369 -13.71 1.56 24.51
CA ILE A 369 -14.57 1.49 23.33
C ILE A 369 -14.81 0.02 22.98
N ARG A 370 -16.01 -0.31 22.51
CA ARG A 370 -16.32 -1.58 21.89
C ARG A 370 -16.59 -1.40 20.40
N MET A 371 -16.01 -2.25 19.55
CA MET A 371 -16.24 -2.25 18.11
C MET A 371 -16.88 -3.57 17.69
N GLU A 372 -18.02 -3.52 17.01
CA GLU A 372 -18.73 -4.68 16.50
C GLU A 372 -18.67 -4.68 14.98
N TRP A 373 -18.04 -5.70 14.40
CA TRP A 373 -18.04 -5.97 12.98
C TRP A 373 -19.05 -7.07 12.64
N ARG A 374 -20.00 -6.75 11.76
CA ARG A 374 -20.99 -7.70 11.25
C ARG A 374 -20.82 -7.82 9.74
N ALA A 375 -20.45 -9.01 9.26
CA ALA A 375 -20.37 -9.32 7.84
C ALA A 375 -21.33 -10.46 7.50
N SER A 376 -22.19 -10.25 6.52
CA SER A 376 -23.22 -11.21 6.10
C SER A 376 -23.31 -11.40 4.59
N SER A 377 -22.59 -10.58 3.81
CA SER A 377 -22.69 -10.57 2.35
C SER A 377 -21.96 -11.74 1.66
N GLY A 378 -20.98 -12.36 2.33
CA GLY A 378 -20.12 -13.40 1.76
C GLY A 378 -19.34 -12.97 0.50
N ALA A 379 -19.34 -11.67 0.18
CA ALA A 379 -18.76 -11.09 -1.02
C ALA A 379 -17.39 -10.45 -0.72
N HIS A 380 -16.52 -10.39 -1.73
CA HIS A 380 -15.14 -9.92 -1.61
C HIS A 380 -15.08 -8.39 -1.43
N VAL A 381 -14.86 -7.91 -0.21
CA VAL A 381 -14.56 -6.51 0.15
C VAL A 381 -13.37 -6.47 1.11
N ARG A 382 -12.54 -5.42 1.07
CA ARG A 382 -11.26 -5.37 1.78
C ARG A 382 -11.38 -5.29 3.31
N GLY A 383 -12.52 -4.82 3.83
CA GLY A 383 -12.77 -4.68 5.26
C GLY A 383 -12.27 -3.35 5.83
N TRP A 384 -11.76 -3.33 7.05
CA TRP A 384 -11.36 -2.09 7.72
C TRP A 384 -10.00 -2.19 8.41
N HIS A 385 -9.31 -1.05 8.47
CA HIS A 385 -8.05 -0.84 9.16
C HIS A 385 -8.20 0.40 10.05
N ALA A 386 -7.84 0.27 11.31
CA ALA A 386 -7.92 1.33 12.28
C ALA A 386 -6.70 1.38 13.21
N LYS A 387 -6.43 2.56 13.76
CA LYS A 387 -5.36 2.79 14.73
C LYS A 387 -5.93 3.17 16.09
N VAL A 388 -5.43 2.53 17.14
CA VAL A 388 -5.80 2.78 18.53
C VAL A 388 -4.98 3.95 19.08
N GLY A 389 -5.59 4.76 19.93
CA GLY A 389 -4.94 5.84 20.64
C GLY A 389 -5.64 6.12 21.97
N ALA A 390 -5.04 6.99 22.78
CA ALA A 390 -5.61 7.49 24.02
C ALA A 390 -5.26 8.96 24.21
N VAL A 391 -6.21 9.75 24.69
CA VAL A 391 -6.04 11.19 24.98
C VAL A 391 -6.29 11.50 26.43
#